data_AF-A0A845GN10-F1
#
_entry.id   AF-A0A845GN10-F1
#
_cell.length_a   1.000
_cell.length_b   1.000
_cell.length_c   1.000
_cell.angle_alpha   90.00
_cell.angle_beta   90.00
_cell.angle_gamma   90.00
#
_symmetry.space_group_name_H-M   'P 1'
#
loop_
_entity.id
_entity.type
_entity.pdbx_description
1 polymer ?
#
loop_
_entity_poly.entity_id
_entity_poly.type
_entity_poly.pdbx_seq_one_letter_code
_entity_poly.pdbx_strand_id
1 'polypeptide(L)'
;FGHPYPTLQSARDGIDRFLILATCVGATPEAIYAPNGLQMLYDGILTMNSLTPHLELFETKAASYRSRWPWLQSIGLKANVIGELQVGR
;
A
#
# COMPACT_ATOMS: atom_id res chain seq x y z
N PHE A 1 5.61 -8.24 -8.45
CA PHE A 1 6.44 -7.23 -9.13
C PHE A 1 7.86 -7.77 -9.33
N GLY A 2 8.08 -8.70 -10.27
CA GLY A 2 9.39 -9.34 -10.47
C GLY A 2 9.84 -10.32 -9.36
N HIS A 3 9.30 -10.22 -8.14
CA HIS A 3 9.53 -11.17 -7.05
C HIS A 3 8.60 -12.38 -7.09
N PRO A 4 9.04 -13.56 -6.61
CA PRO A 4 8.20 -14.75 -6.47
C PRO A 4 7.02 -14.51 -5.52
N TYR A 5 5.89 -15.17 -5.80
CA TYR A 5 4.71 -15.20 -4.94
C TYR A 5 3.88 -16.47 -5.28
N PRO A 6 3.00 -16.94 -4.37
CA PRO A 6 2.16 -18.12 -4.64
C PRO A 6 1.23 -17.93 -5.85
N THR A 7 0.91 -19.01 -6.56
CA THR A 7 -0.04 -18.98 -7.68
C THR A 7 -1.38 -18.36 -7.28
N LEU A 8 -1.82 -17.34 -8.03
CA LEU A 8 -3.11 -16.69 -7.79
C LEU A 8 -4.25 -17.62 -8.17
N GLN A 9 -5.29 -17.63 -7.35
CA GLN A 9 -6.55 -18.32 -7.61
C GLN A 9 -7.64 -17.37 -8.11
N SER A 10 -7.44 -16.06 -7.93
CA SER A 10 -8.38 -15.03 -8.35
C SER A 10 -7.72 -13.68 -8.63
N ALA A 11 -8.47 -12.77 -9.26
CA ALA A 11 -8.04 -11.38 -9.40
C ALA A 11 -7.87 -10.67 -8.05
N ARG A 12 -8.65 -11.05 -7.02
CA ARG A 12 -8.55 -10.50 -5.66
C ARG A 12 -7.19 -10.82 -5.04
N ASP A 13 -6.71 -12.05 -5.24
CA ASP A 13 -5.37 -12.46 -4.79
C ASP A 13 -4.27 -11.58 -5.40
N GLY A 14 -4.45 -11.14 -6.65
CA GLY A 14 -3.55 -10.18 -7.29
C GLY A 14 -3.66 -8.78 -6.69
N ILE A 15 -4.89 -8.28 -6.49
CA ILE A 15 -5.18 -6.97 -5.91
C ILE A 15 -4.58 -6.84 -4.50
N ASP A 16 -4.70 -7.89 -3.69
CA ASP A 16 -4.15 -7.96 -2.32
C ASP A 16 -2.64 -7.75 -2.26
N ARG A 17 -1.94 -7.88 -3.39
CA ARG A 17 -0.49 -7.85 -3.49
C ARG A 17 0.03 -6.61 -4.21
N PHE A 18 -0.78 -5.58 -4.42
CA PHE A 18 -0.24 -4.31 -4.90
C PHE A 18 0.63 -3.64 -3.84
N LEU A 19 1.68 -2.94 -4.28
CA LEU A 19 2.70 -2.33 -3.39
C LEU A 19 2.11 -1.30 -2.42
N ILE A 20 1.01 -0.65 -2.79
CA ILE A 20 0.41 0.47 -2.06
C ILE A 20 -1.01 0.09 -1.65
N LEU A 21 -1.30 0.05 -0.34
CA LEU A 21 -2.58 -0.44 0.20
C LEU A 21 -3.79 0.31 -0.36
N ALA A 22 -3.69 1.64 -0.51
CA ALA A 22 -4.75 2.47 -1.07
C ALA A 22 -5.11 2.10 -2.52
N THR A 23 -4.25 1.38 -3.22
CA THR A 23 -4.51 0.93 -4.60
C THR A 23 -5.00 -0.50 -4.70
N CYS A 24 -5.06 -1.24 -3.59
CA CYS A 24 -5.66 -2.58 -3.52
C CYS A 24 -7.18 -2.47 -3.65
N VAL A 25 -7.65 -2.08 -4.84
CA VAL A 25 -9.05 -1.86 -5.16
C VAL A 25 -9.37 -2.52 -6.49
N GLY A 26 -10.44 -3.29 -6.52
CA GLY A 26 -11.09 -3.77 -7.73
C GLY A 26 -12.54 -3.29 -7.76
N ALA A 27 -13.07 -3.04 -8.94
CA ALA A 27 -14.48 -2.68 -9.12
C ALA A 27 -15.05 -3.38 -10.36
N THR A 28 -16.28 -3.86 -10.24
CA THR A 28 -17.14 -4.32 -11.34
C THR A 28 -18.46 -3.53 -11.24
N PRO A 29 -19.36 -3.61 -12.23
CA PRO A 29 -20.68 -2.98 -12.12
C PRO A 29 -21.48 -3.44 -10.88
N GLU A 30 -21.20 -4.64 -10.37
CA GLU A 30 -21.95 -5.30 -9.29
C GLU A 30 -21.28 -5.16 -7.92
N ALA A 31 -19.97 -4.94 -7.86
CA ALA A 31 -19.23 -5.01 -6.59
C ALA A 31 -17.95 -4.17 -6.56
N ILE A 32 -17.59 -3.74 -5.36
CA ILE A 32 -16.27 -3.18 -5.04
C ILE A 32 -15.53 -4.17 -4.14
N TYR A 33 -14.27 -4.42 -4.47
CA TYR A 33 -13.32 -5.12 -3.62
C TYR A 33 -12.28 -4.13 -3.11
N ALA A 34 -12.35 -3.79 -1.82
CA ALA A 34 -11.44 -2.86 -1.16
C ALA A 34 -11.07 -3.41 0.23
N PRO A 35 -10.19 -4.43 0.32
CA PRO A 35 -9.84 -5.10 1.58
C PRO A 35 -9.27 -4.16 2.65
N ASN A 36 -8.71 -3.01 2.23
CA ASN A 36 -8.15 -1.99 3.13
C ASN A 36 -9.07 -0.75 3.28
N GLY A 37 -10.34 -0.85 2.84
CA GLY A 37 -11.25 0.29 2.72
C GLY A 37 -10.85 1.27 1.61
N LEU A 38 -11.67 2.31 1.42
CA LEU A 38 -11.44 3.36 0.41
C LEU A 38 -10.89 4.66 0.97
N GLN A 39 -10.88 4.83 2.29
CA GLN A 39 -10.53 6.10 2.92
C GLN A 39 -9.11 6.56 2.56
N MET A 40 -8.13 5.66 2.59
CA MET A 40 -6.74 5.99 2.20
C MET A 40 -6.62 6.46 0.76
N LEU A 41 -7.46 5.94 -0.15
CA LEU A 41 -7.48 6.38 -1.54
C LEU A 41 -8.00 7.81 -1.66
N TYR A 42 -9.05 8.15 -0.93
CA TYR A 42 -9.59 9.52 -0.91
C TYR A 42 -8.66 10.50 -0.19
N ASP A 43 -8.02 10.08 0.89
CA ASP A 43 -7.05 10.91 1.65
C ASP A 43 -5.70 11.04 0.93
N GLY A 44 -5.47 10.30 -0.16
CA GLY A 44 -4.22 10.32 -0.91
C GLY A 44 -3.04 9.70 -0.16
N ILE A 45 -3.31 8.74 0.71
CA ILE A 45 -2.30 8.09 1.54
C ILE A 45 -1.64 6.95 0.77
N LEU A 46 -0.32 7.04 0.60
CA LEU A 46 0.51 6.00 0.02
C LEU A 46 1.27 5.30 1.15
N THR A 47 0.86 4.08 1.50
CA THR A 47 1.53 3.25 2.50
C THR A 47 1.82 1.86 1.96
N MET A 48 2.92 1.25 2.44
CA MET A 48 3.43 -0.01 1.91
C MET A 48 2.54 -1.18 2.33
N ASN A 49 2.36 -2.12 1.41
CA ASN A 49 1.68 -3.38 1.68
C ASN A 49 2.66 -4.42 2.28
N SER A 50 2.34 -4.94 3.47
CA SER A 50 3.17 -5.94 4.17
C SER A 50 3.28 -7.28 3.42
N LEU A 51 2.33 -7.59 2.53
CA LEU A 51 2.38 -8.77 1.65
C LEU A 51 3.41 -8.63 0.53
N THR A 52 3.87 -7.41 0.26
CA THR A 52 4.93 -7.11 -0.70
C THR A 52 5.98 -6.19 -0.08
N PRO A 53 6.86 -6.72 0.80
CA PRO A 53 7.84 -5.93 1.54
C PRO A 53 9.04 -5.56 0.65
N HIS A 54 8.78 -4.90 -0.48
CA HIS A 54 9.77 -4.48 -1.46
C HIS A 54 9.87 -2.96 -1.46
N LEU A 55 10.66 -2.42 -0.52
CA LEU A 55 10.74 -0.98 -0.24
C LEU A 55 11.09 -0.15 -1.49
N GLU A 56 12.12 -0.54 -2.24
CA GLU A 56 12.57 0.18 -3.44
C GLU A 56 11.47 0.26 -4.52
N LEU A 57 10.73 -0.84 -4.71
CA LEU A 57 9.61 -0.88 -5.66
C LEU A 57 8.45 0.00 -5.19
N PHE A 58 8.16 0.00 -3.89
CA PHE A 58 7.18 0.91 -3.29
C PHE A 58 7.58 2.38 -3.51
N GLU A 59 8.83 2.74 -3.21
CA GLU A 59 9.34 4.11 -3.34
C GLU A 59 9.26 4.60 -4.79
N THR A 60 9.70 3.76 -5.74
CA THR A 60 9.61 4.05 -7.17
C THR A 60 8.16 4.28 -7.60
N LYS A 61 7.24 3.43 -7.14
CA LYS A 61 5.81 3.55 -7.47
C LYS A 61 5.18 4.78 -6.84
N ALA A 62 5.48 5.07 -5.58
CA ALA A 62 4.99 6.22 -4.86
C ALA A 62 5.49 7.54 -5.48
N ALA A 63 6.76 7.60 -5.88
CA ALA A 63 7.33 8.73 -6.61
C ALA A 63 6.62 8.96 -7.96
N SER A 64 6.35 7.88 -8.71
CA SER A 64 5.57 7.93 -9.96
C SER A 64 4.13 8.40 -9.78
N TYR A 65 3.51 8.13 -8.63
CA TYR A 65 2.19 8.67 -8.30
C TYR A 65 2.27 10.15 -7.93
N ARG A 66 3.21 10.53 -7.07
CA ARG A 66 3.40 11.92 -6.64
C ARG A 66 3.80 12.87 -7.78
N SER A 67 4.53 12.38 -8.80
CA SER A 67 4.85 13.20 -9.98
C SER A 67 3.63 13.59 -10.81
N ARG A 68 2.57 12.77 -10.79
CA ARG A 68 1.30 13.04 -11.47
C ARG A 68 0.28 13.73 -10.56
N TRP A 69 0.33 13.43 -9.28
CA TRP A 69 -0.59 13.94 -8.26
C TRP A 69 0.20 14.44 -7.04
N PRO A 70 0.66 15.71 -7.06
CA PRO A 70 1.55 16.24 -6.02
C PRO A 70 0.98 16.27 -4.59
N TRP A 71 -0.34 16.16 -4.44
CA TRP A 71 -1.02 16.18 -3.14
C TRP A 71 -0.92 14.84 -2.38
N LEU A 72 -0.56 13.75 -3.05
CA LEU A 72 -0.44 12.43 -2.42
C LEU A 72 0.68 12.39 -1.38
N GLN A 73 0.43 11.75 -0.25
CA GLN A 73 1.34 11.70 0.90
C GLN A 73 1.82 10.26 1.14
N SER A 74 3.14 10.06 1.16
CA SER A 74 3.73 8.79 1.58
C SER A 74 3.81 8.75 3.11
N ILE A 75 3.05 7.85 3.73
CA ILE A 75 3.22 7.55 5.16
C ILE A 75 4.17 6.36 5.24
N GLY A 76 5.44 6.67 5.51
CA GLY A 76 6.44 5.63 5.74
C GLY A 76 6.02 4.71 6.87
N LEU A 77 6.45 3.45 6.82
CA LEU A 77 6.54 2.65 8.03
C LEU A 77 7.47 3.42 8.97
N LYS A 78 6.92 4.01 10.05
CA LYS A 78 7.77 4.28 11.20
C LYS A 78 8.27 2.91 11.63
N ALA A 79 9.52 2.60 11.31
CA ALA A 79 10.23 1.60 12.08
C ALA A 79 10.11 2.08 13.52
N ASN A 80 9.35 1.35 14.34
CA ASN A 80 9.50 1.45 15.77
C ASN A 80 10.92 0.96 16.05
N VAL A 81 11.88 1.87 16.00
CA VAL A 81 13.10 1.72 16.78
C VAL A 81 12.70 2.07 18.20
N ILE A 82 12.04 1.12 18.85
CA ILE A 82 11.93 1.04 20.30
C ILE A 82 12.09 -0.44 20.66
N GLY A 83 13.22 -0.91 21.22
CA GLY A 83 14.30 -0.12 21.79
C GLY A 83 13.80 0.83 22.88
N GLU A 84 12.98 0.30 23.79
CA GLU A 84 12.48 0.96 25.01
C GLU A 84 11.28 1.91 24.89
N LEU A 85 10.26 1.58 25.68
CA LEU A 85 9.20 2.50 26.11
C LEU A 85 9.84 3.60 26.97
N GLN A 86 9.90 4.84 26.46
CA GLN A 86 10.03 6.01 27.32
C GLN A 86 8.67 6.70 27.45
N VAL A 87 8.09 6.63 28.65
CA VAL A 87 7.08 7.57 29.13
C VAL A 87 7.84 8.79 29.67
N GLY A 88 7.79 9.89 28.94
CA GLY A 88 8.40 11.16 29.32
C GLY A 88 7.35 12.25 29.51
N ARG A 89 6.98 12.45 30.79
CA ARG A 89 6.37 13.60 31.47
C ARG A 89 5.14 14.28 30.87
#